data_AF-B6IUE6-F1
#
_entry.id   AF-B6IUE6-F1
#
_cell.length_a   1.000
_cell.length_b   1.000
_cell.length_c   1.000
_cell.angle_alpha   90.00
_cell.angle_beta   90.00
_cell.angle_gamma   90.00
#
_symmetry.space_group_name_H-M   'P 1'
#
loop_
_entity.id
_entity.type
_entity.pdbx_description
1 polymer ?
#
loop_
_entity_poly.entity_id
_entity_poly.type
_entity_poly.pdbx_seq_one_letter_code
_entity_poly.pdbx_strand_id
1 'polypeptide(L)'
;MATVSNFALRVPPSMMQELKERAEKDETSVNQLIVMAIAEKLAALRTREYFALRQARAVPGDFERLLAKAGGASVREGDEIPEGWLERTGADGADAAR
;
A
#
# COMPACT_ATOMS: atom_id res chain seq x y z
N MET A 1 -17.01 18.60 -21.73
CA MET A 1 -16.73 17.26 -22.27
C MET A 1 -15.24 16.99 -22.10
N ALA A 2 -14.84 15.84 -21.55
CA ALA A 2 -13.42 15.49 -21.48
C ALA A 2 -12.89 15.25 -22.90
N THR A 3 -11.99 16.09 -23.37
CA THR A 3 -11.34 15.95 -24.67
C THR A 3 -10.26 14.88 -24.58
N VAL A 4 -10.45 13.75 -25.27
CA VAL A 4 -9.42 12.72 -25.41
C VAL A 4 -8.40 13.20 -26.44
N SER A 5 -7.24 13.66 -25.97
CA SER A 5 -6.11 14.03 -26.85
C SER A 5 -5.29 12.79 -27.19
N ASN A 6 -4.94 12.62 -28.47
CA ASN A 6 -4.01 11.57 -28.90
C ASN A 6 -2.58 11.94 -28.45
N PHE A 7 -1.92 11.04 -27.71
CA PHE A 7 -0.57 11.23 -27.19
C PHE A 7 0.35 10.11 -27.67
N ALA A 8 1.30 10.46 -28.56
CA ALA A 8 2.24 9.49 -29.12
C ALA A 8 3.42 9.25 -28.16
N LEU A 9 3.37 8.12 -27.44
CA LEU A 9 4.45 7.64 -26.57
C LEU A 9 5.49 6.84 -27.37
N ARG A 10 6.77 7.08 -27.10
CA ARG A 10 7.85 6.17 -27.54
C ARG A 10 8.16 5.20 -26.42
N VAL A 11 7.93 3.93 -26.69
CA VAL A 11 8.15 2.82 -25.75
C VAL A 11 9.19 1.87 -26.37
N PRO A 12 10.20 1.42 -25.60
CA PRO A 12 11.16 0.43 -26.09
C PRO A 12 10.46 -0.84 -26.62
N PRO A 13 10.97 -1.51 -27.67
CA PRO A 13 10.30 -2.65 -28.29
C PRO A 13 9.99 -3.80 -27.33
N SER A 14 10.90 -4.12 -26.40
CA SER A 14 10.72 -5.16 -25.39
C SER A 14 9.54 -4.86 -24.46
N MET A 15 9.43 -3.62 -23.99
CA MET A 15 8.30 -3.18 -23.15
C MET A 15 6.99 -3.16 -23.92
N MET A 16 7.02 -2.77 -25.20
CA MET A 16 5.83 -2.80 -26.04
C MET A 16 5.34 -4.24 -26.26
N GLN A 17 6.25 -5.20 -26.38
CA GLN A 17 5.91 -6.61 -26.46
C GLN A 17 5.22 -7.08 -25.17
N GLU A 18 5.80 -6.78 -24.01
CA GLU A 18 5.22 -7.14 -22.71
C GLU A 18 3.83 -6.51 -22.50
N LEU A 19 3.66 -5.23 -22.86
CA LEU A 19 2.37 -4.55 -22.79
C LEU A 19 1.30 -5.22 -23.67
N LYS A 20 1.67 -5.69 -24.86
CA LYS A 20 0.75 -6.40 -25.75
C LYS A 20 0.35 -7.75 -25.18
N GLU A 21 1.32 -8.54 -24.73
CA GLU A 21 1.07 -9.85 -24.10
C GLU A 21 0.17 -9.71 -22.86
N ARG A 22 0.39 -8.65 -22.07
CA ARG A 22 -0.45 -8.34 -20.92
C ARG A 22 -1.85 -7.90 -21.31
N ALA A 23 -1.96 -7.01 -22.29
CA ALA A 23 -3.25 -6.53 -22.77
C ALA A 23 -4.10 -7.67 -23.36
N GLU A 24 -3.48 -8.62 -24.05
CA GLU A 24 -4.14 -9.83 -24.56
C GLU A 24 -4.66 -10.72 -23.43
N LYS A 25 -3.84 -10.99 -22.40
CA LYS A 25 -4.24 -11.77 -21.21
C LYS A 25 -5.39 -11.13 -20.44
N ASP A 26 -5.39 -9.79 -20.37
CA ASP A 26 -6.39 -9.02 -19.64
C ASP A 26 -7.58 -8.62 -20.56
N GLU A 27 -7.67 -9.17 -21.78
CA GLU A 27 -8.71 -8.92 -22.79
C GLU A 27 -9.01 -7.43 -23.01
N THR A 28 -7.95 -6.62 -23.05
CA THR A 28 -8.03 -5.16 -23.15
C THR A 28 -7.15 -4.61 -24.27
N SER A 29 -7.31 -3.33 -24.60
CA SER A 29 -6.39 -2.65 -25.52
C SER A 29 -5.15 -2.15 -24.78
N VAL A 30 -4.01 -2.08 -25.48
CA VAL A 30 -2.77 -1.48 -24.94
C VAL A 30 -3.00 -0.06 -24.43
N ASN A 31 -3.84 0.73 -25.10
CA ASN A 31 -4.16 2.09 -24.65
C ASN A 31 -4.92 2.10 -23.32
N GLN A 32 -5.92 1.22 -23.16
CA GLN A 32 -6.65 1.10 -21.89
C GLN A 32 -5.74 0.62 -20.77
N LEU A 33 -4.87 -0.36 -21.04
CA LEU A 33 -3.86 -0.83 -20.09
C LEU A 33 -2.95 0.31 -19.64
N ILE A 34 -2.44 1.13 -20.56
CA ILE A 34 -1.60 2.29 -20.24
C ILE A 34 -2.36 3.31 -19.39
N VAL A 35 -3.60 3.63 -19.76
CA VAL A 35 -4.43 4.58 -19.00
C VAL A 35 -4.68 4.08 -17.57
N MET A 36 -4.99 2.79 -17.40
CA MET A 36 -5.16 2.16 -16.09
C MET A 36 -3.87 2.22 -15.27
N ALA A 37 -2.73 1.84 -15.87
CA ALA A 37 -1.43 1.89 -15.20
C ALA A 37 -1.04 3.32 -14.76
N ILE A 38 -1.36 4.33 -15.57
CA ILE A 38 -1.16 5.74 -15.20
C ILE A 38 -2.05 6.11 -14.01
N ALA A 39 -3.33 5.75 -14.05
CA ALA A 39 -4.26 6.03 -12.96
C ALA A 39 -3.79 5.36 -11.64
N GLU A 40 -3.35 4.11 -11.71
CA GLU A 40 -2.80 3.37 -10.58
C GLU A 40 -1.53 4.03 -10.03
N LYS A 41 -0.59 4.40 -10.91
CA LYS A 41 0.65 5.08 -10.49
C LYS A 41 0.35 6.41 -9.80
N LEU A 42 -0.59 7.20 -10.33
CA LEU A 42 -1.01 8.46 -9.71
C LEU A 42 -1.69 8.22 -8.35
N ALA A 43 -2.53 7.20 -8.23
CA ALA A 43 -3.16 6.82 -6.97
C ALA A 43 -2.10 6.43 -5.92
N ALA A 44 -1.12 5.63 -6.30
CA ALA A 44 -0.01 5.23 -5.43
C ALA A 44 0.83 6.43 -4.97
N LEU A 45 1.19 7.34 -5.89
CA LEU A 45 1.96 8.54 -5.55
C LEU A 45 1.20 9.46 -4.60
N ARG A 46 -0.09 9.72 -4.87
CA ARG A 46 -0.96 10.54 -4.00
C ARG A 46 -1.13 9.91 -2.62
N THR A 47 -1.29 8.59 -2.57
CA THR A 47 -1.41 7.86 -1.30
C THR A 47 -0.15 8.00 -0.47
N ARG A 48 1.03 7.89 -1.09
CA ARG A 48 2.32 8.10 -0.42
C ARG A 48 2.43 9.51 0.15
N GLU A 49 2.06 10.54 -0.61
CA GLU A 49 2.06 11.92 -0.15
C GLU A 49 1.07 12.15 1.00
N TYR A 50 -0.13 11.57 0.91
CA TYR A 50 -1.13 11.65 1.97
C TYR A 50 -0.60 11.07 3.28
N PHE A 51 0.05 9.90 3.26
CA PHE A 51 0.63 9.30 4.46
C PHE A 51 1.76 10.15 5.03
N ALA A 52 2.63 10.73 4.19
CA ALA A 52 3.68 11.64 4.67
C ALA A 52 3.09 12.86 5.39
N LEU A 53 2.06 13.50 4.82
CA LEU A 53 1.35 14.63 5.44
C LEU A 53 0.59 14.23 6.71
N ARG A 54 0.07 13.00 6.76
CA ARG A 54 -0.59 12.48 7.97
C ARG A 54 0.42 12.19 9.08
N GLN A 55 1.56 11.59 8.74
CA GLN A 55 2.65 11.32 9.66
C GLN A 55 3.21 12.62 10.26
N ALA A 56 3.37 13.68 9.46
CA ALA A 56 3.85 14.98 9.94
C ALA A 56 2.94 15.63 11.00
N ARG A 57 1.66 15.20 11.07
CA ARG A 57 0.69 15.66 12.07
C ARG A 57 0.51 14.67 13.22
N ALA A 58 1.20 13.53 13.20
CA ALA A 58 1.10 12.54 14.25
C ALA A 58 1.81 13.04 15.51
N VAL A 59 1.15 12.90 16.66
CA VAL A 59 1.74 13.18 17.97
C VAL A 59 2.15 11.84 18.57
N PRO A 60 3.45 11.62 18.87
CA PRO A 60 3.89 10.41 19.55
C PRO A 60 3.12 10.17 20.85
N GLY A 61 2.74 8.92 21.12
CA GLY A 61 1.96 8.56 22.30
C GLY A 61 0.44 8.69 22.17
N ASP A 62 -0.10 9.39 21.15
CA ASP A 62 -1.56 9.50 20.98
C ASP A 62 -2.22 8.15 20.68
N PHE A 63 -1.51 7.30 19.93
CA PHE A 63 -2.01 5.98 19.58
C PHE A 63 -2.13 5.09 20.82
N GLU A 64 -1.08 5.04 21.64
CA GLU A 64 -1.03 4.30 22.89
C GLU A 64 -2.09 4.82 23.89
N ARG A 65 -2.23 6.14 24.00
CA ARG A 65 -3.28 6.76 24.83
C ARG A 65 -4.69 6.40 24.36
N LEU A 66 -4.91 6.34 23.04
CA LEU A 66 -6.18 5.94 22.48
C LEU A 66 -6.47 4.47 22.77
N LEU A 67 -5.48 3.59 22.56
CA LEU A 67 -5.61 2.15 22.83
C LEU A 67 -5.89 1.87 24.32
N ALA A 68 -5.23 2.58 25.23
CA ALA A 68 -5.45 2.43 26.67
C ALA A 68 -6.92 2.68 27.08
N LYS A 69 -7.67 3.49 26.31
CA LYS A 69 -9.11 3.73 26.56
C LYS A 69 -9.99 2.54 26.21
N ALA A 70 -9.55 1.67 25.29
CA ALA A 70 -10.30 0.47 24.95
C ALA A 70 -10.31 -0.57 26.09
N GLY A 71 -9.39 -0.42 27.06
CA GLY A 71 -9.22 -1.36 28.17
C GLY A 71 -8.53 -2.66 27.74
N GLY A 72 -8.19 -3.51 28.71
CA GLY A 72 -7.65 -4.85 28.47
C GLY A 72 -8.73 -5.90 28.71
N ALA A 73 -9.32 -6.44 27.64
CA ALA A 73 -10.09 -7.68 27.75
C ALA A 73 -9.12 -8.86 27.83
N SER A 74 -9.51 -9.92 28.55
CA SER A 74 -8.80 -11.19 28.46
C SER A 74 -8.81 -11.68 27.02
N VAL A 75 -7.66 -12.18 26.56
CA VAL A 75 -7.48 -12.89 25.29
C VAL A 75 -8.60 -13.93 25.17
N ARG A 76 -9.31 -13.94 24.05
CA ARG A 76 -10.36 -14.92 23.77
C ARG A 76 -9.77 -16.09 22.99
N GLU A 77 -10.45 -17.23 23.02
CA GLU A 77 -10.15 -18.34 22.12
C GLU A 77 -10.18 -17.83 20.67
N GLY A 78 -9.10 -18.08 19.92
CA GLY A 78 -8.89 -17.53 18.57
C GLY A 78 -8.01 -16.27 18.50
N ASP A 79 -7.70 -15.62 19.63
CA ASP A 79 -6.74 -14.50 19.71
C ASP A 79 -5.28 -15.00 19.87
N GLU A 80 -5.02 -16.32 19.75
CA GLU A 80 -3.68 -16.87 19.86
C GLU A 80 -2.77 -16.38 18.73
N ILE A 81 -1.57 -15.93 19.10
CA ILE A 81 -0.57 -15.51 18.11
C ILE A 81 -0.02 -16.77 17.42
N PRO A 82 -0.06 -16.87 16.07
CA PRO A 82 0.43 -18.06 15.39
C PRO A 82 1.93 -18.27 15.60
N GLU A 83 2.36 -19.53 15.59
CA GLU A 83 3.76 -19.93 15.76
C GLU A 83 4.67 -19.22 14.74
N GLY A 84 5.82 -18.71 15.19
CA GLY A 84 6.79 -17.98 14.37
C GLY A 84 6.47 -16.50 14.08
N TRP A 85 5.36 -15.95 14.57
CA TRP A 85 5.06 -14.51 14.40
C TRP A 85 5.89 -13.60 15.30
N LEU A 86 6.19 -14.03 16.52
CA LEU A 86 6.98 -13.25 17.49
C LEU A 86 8.50 -13.47 17.37
N GLU A 87 8.94 -14.51 16.67
CA GLU A 87 10.37 -14.84 16.54
C GLU A 87 11.14 -13.86 15.62
N ARG A 88 10.43 -13.13 14.76
CA ARG A 88 11.03 -12.11 13.85
C ARG A 88 11.11 -10.73 14.47
N THR A 89 10.28 -10.44 15.46
CA THR A 89 10.48 -9.25 16.27
C THR A 89 11.58 -9.59 17.25
N GLY A 90 12.79 -9.07 17.04
CA GLY A 90 13.84 -9.09 18.06
C GLY A 90 13.33 -8.37 19.30
N ALA A 91 12.56 -9.07 20.11
CA ALA A 91 12.06 -8.66 21.40
C ALA A 91 13.08 -9.01 22.49
N ASP A 92 14.36 -8.78 22.19
CA ASP A 92 15.39 -8.64 23.19
C ASP A 92 15.57 -7.14 23.45
N GLY A 93 14.75 -6.58 24.36
CA GLY A 93 15.13 -5.34 25.04
C GLY A 93 14.12 -4.19 25.15
N ALA A 94 12.84 -4.35 24.82
CA ALA A 94 11.87 -3.25 25.00
C ALA A 94 10.89 -3.42 26.18
N ASP A 95 10.71 -4.63 26.72
CA ASP A 95 9.69 -4.89 27.78
C ASP A 95 10.28 -5.18 29.16
N ALA A 96 11.56 -4.84 29.37
CA ALA A 96 12.23 -4.95 30.68
C ALA A 96 12.30 -3.62 31.45
N ALA A 97 11.66 -2.55 30.97
CA ALA A 97 11.62 -1.29 31.71
C ALA A 97 10.39 -0.42 31.40
N ARG A 98 9.35 -0.63 32.23
CA ARG A 98 8.37 0.36 32.72
C ARG A 98 7.14 0.67 31.87
#